data_AF-A0A497QFY6-F1
#
_entry.id   AF-A0A497QFY6-F1
#
_cell.length_a   1.000
_cell.length_b   1.000
_cell.length_c   1.000
_cell.angle_alpha   90.00
_cell.angle_beta   90.00
_cell.angle_gamma   90.00
#
_symmetry.space_group_name_H-M   'P 1'
#
loop_
_entity.id
_entity.type
_entity.pdbx_description
1 polymer ?
#
loop_
_entity_poly.entity_id
_entity_poly.type
_entity_poly.pdbx_seq_one_letter_code
_entity_poly.pdbx_strand_id
1 'polypeptide(L)'
;MRLQRCSSKMLVDITCSIYPTEDTHLVSTAVKNLFPTADIEVDDDTIHTTLASRDDVEWLRSRIFELRIIDATRSRLQANVRGASTRLLLDKQAALFGRVRIVDDSEESPPLGCIEVSFRFNRLSGLEDFMRWFTPPTENGHVVD
;
A
#
# COMPACT_ATOMS: atom_id res chain seq x y z
N MET A 1 17.94 -22.01 -21.50
CA MET A 1 18.28 -20.57 -21.55
C MET A 1 17.60 -19.90 -20.36
N ARG A 2 18.33 -19.71 -19.23
CA ARG A 2 17.78 -19.02 -18.06
C ARG A 2 17.70 -17.53 -18.42
N LEU A 3 16.48 -17.03 -18.67
CA LEU A 3 16.22 -15.60 -18.65
C LEU A 3 16.64 -15.11 -17.26
N GLN A 4 17.77 -14.41 -17.20
CA GLN A 4 18.09 -13.59 -16.04
C GLN A 4 16.98 -12.52 -15.98
N ARG A 5 15.92 -12.78 -15.18
CA ARG A 5 15.01 -11.72 -14.73
C ARG A 5 15.92 -10.71 -14.03
N CYS A 6 16.19 -9.58 -14.68
CA CYS A 6 16.70 -8.40 -13.98
C CYS A 6 15.75 -8.17 -12.82
N SER A 7 16.20 -8.39 -11.59
CA SER A 7 15.37 -8.20 -10.41
C SER A 7 14.96 -6.72 -10.36
N SER A 8 13.72 -6.42 -10.68
CA SER A 8 13.18 -5.06 -10.56
C SER A 8 13.22 -4.70 -9.08
N LYS A 9 14.02 -3.69 -8.72
CA LYS A 9 14.10 -3.22 -7.33
C LYS A 9 12.82 -2.48 -7.01
N MET A 10 12.10 -2.97 -6.01
CA MET A 10 10.91 -2.34 -5.43
C MET A 10 11.29 -1.72 -4.10
N LEU A 11 10.74 -0.54 -3.82
CA LEU A 11 10.71 0.06 -2.49
C LEU A 11 9.25 0.42 -2.19
N VAL A 12 8.84 0.21 -0.95
CA VAL A 12 7.51 0.61 -0.46
C VAL A 12 7.74 1.56 0.70
N ASP A 13 7.48 2.83 0.46
CA ASP A 13 7.58 3.87 1.47
C ASP A 13 6.21 4.06 2.10
N ILE A 14 6.13 3.93 3.41
CA ILE A 14 4.89 4.11 4.15
C ILE A 14 5.07 5.31 5.06
N THR A 15 4.15 6.25 4.96
CA THR A 15 4.14 7.47 5.78
C THR A 15 2.79 7.69 6.43
N CYS A 16 2.81 8.21 7.65
CA CYS A 16 1.58 8.51 8.37
C CYS A 16 1.78 9.64 9.37
N SER A 17 0.98 10.70 9.26
CA SER A 17 1.01 11.82 10.20
C SER A 17 0.38 11.44 11.55
N ILE A 18 0.98 11.95 12.61
CA ILE A 18 0.52 11.89 13.99
C ILE A 18 0.03 13.30 14.36
N TYR A 19 -1.28 13.45 14.56
CA TYR A 19 -1.84 14.73 15.00
C TYR A 19 -1.58 14.96 16.50
N PRO A 20 -1.57 16.22 16.98
CA PRO A 20 -1.22 16.54 18.37
C PRO A 20 -2.07 15.84 19.45
N THR A 21 -3.29 15.42 19.11
CA THR A 21 -4.20 14.73 20.04
C THR A 21 -4.16 13.21 19.89
N GLU A 22 -3.35 12.68 18.99
CA GLU A 22 -3.23 11.24 18.76
C GLU A 22 -2.13 10.63 19.61
N ASP A 23 -2.30 9.34 19.90
CA ASP A 23 -1.30 8.54 20.59
C ASP A 23 -0.37 7.89 19.56
N THR A 24 0.93 8.22 19.62
CA THR A 24 1.96 7.69 18.72
C THR A 24 1.99 6.16 18.67
N HIS A 25 1.74 5.48 19.79
CA HIS A 25 1.70 4.02 19.86
C HIS A 25 0.48 3.46 19.12
N LEU A 26 -0.68 4.11 19.22
CA LEU A 26 -1.87 3.71 18.44
C LEU A 26 -1.66 3.95 16.94
N VAL A 27 -1.07 5.06 16.53
CA VAL A 27 -0.77 5.29 15.10
C VAL A 27 0.26 4.26 14.59
N SER A 28 1.30 3.98 15.38
CA SER A 28 2.28 2.92 15.06
C SER A 28 1.62 1.53 14.94
N THR A 29 0.66 1.24 15.82
CA THR A 29 -0.13 0.00 15.78
C THR A 29 -0.96 -0.07 14.50
N ALA A 30 -1.58 1.03 14.06
CA ALA A 30 -2.33 1.08 12.81
C ALA A 30 -1.46 0.72 11.60
N VAL A 31 -0.22 1.23 11.53
CA VAL A 31 0.72 0.87 10.46
C VAL A 31 1.11 -0.60 10.56
N LYS A 32 1.51 -1.10 11.74
CA LYS A 32 1.94 -2.50 11.94
C LYS A 32 0.82 -3.53 11.70
N ASN A 33 -0.43 -3.16 11.94
CA ASN A 33 -1.58 -4.01 11.62
C ASN A 33 -1.69 -4.31 10.13
N LEU A 34 -1.28 -3.37 9.27
CA LEU A 34 -1.31 -3.54 7.82
C LEU A 34 0.02 -4.05 7.26
N PHE A 35 1.13 -3.73 7.93
CA PHE A 35 2.49 -4.09 7.54
C PHE A 35 3.23 -4.73 8.73
N PRO A 36 3.01 -6.03 9.01
CA PRO A 36 3.53 -6.68 10.22
C PRO A 36 5.06 -6.73 10.31
N THR A 37 5.76 -6.64 9.17
CA THR A 37 7.23 -6.64 9.09
C THR A 37 7.84 -5.23 9.17
N ALA A 38 7.01 -4.18 9.24
CA ALA A 38 7.49 -2.80 9.27
C ALA A 38 8.26 -2.49 10.56
N ASP A 39 9.50 -2.04 10.37
CA ASP A 39 10.24 -1.35 11.41
C ASP A 39 9.87 0.13 11.38
N ILE A 40 9.33 0.64 12.48
CA ILE A 40 8.68 1.95 12.54
C ILE A 40 9.69 2.97 13.06
N GLU A 41 9.99 3.95 12.23
CA GLU A 41 10.69 5.16 12.62
C GLU A 41 9.68 6.28 12.83
N VAL A 42 9.89 7.10 13.86
CA VAL A 42 9.08 8.29 14.13
C VAL A 42 10.02 9.49 14.09
N ASP A 43 9.73 10.43 13.18
CA ASP A 43 10.44 11.70 13.05
C ASP A 43 9.43 12.84 13.18
N ASP A 44 9.67 13.72 14.15
CA ASP A 44 8.71 14.72 14.63
C ASP A 44 7.30 14.14 14.84
N ASP A 45 6.36 14.53 13.97
CA ASP A 45 4.95 14.16 13.99
C ASP A 45 4.60 13.18 12.84
N THR A 46 5.56 12.42 12.33
CA THR A 46 5.35 11.50 11.20
C THR A 46 6.01 10.15 11.41
N ILE A 47 5.25 9.08 11.19
CA ILE A 47 5.77 7.72 11.04
C ILE A 47 6.34 7.55 9.64
N HIS A 48 7.53 6.98 9.56
CA HIS A 48 8.19 6.54 8.35
C HIS A 48 8.63 5.08 8.47
N THR A 49 8.43 4.31 7.40
CA THR A 49 9.03 2.99 7.27
C THR A 49 9.22 2.67 5.79
N THR A 50 10.26 1.89 5.48
CA THR A 50 10.58 1.47 4.11
C THR A 50 10.70 -0.03 4.05
N LEU A 51 9.96 -0.64 3.14
CA LEU A 51 9.98 -2.08 2.85
C LEU A 51 10.55 -2.29 1.43
N ALA A 52 11.01 -3.50 1.13
CA ALA A 52 11.73 -3.75 -0.13
C ALA A 52 11.37 -5.09 -0.81
N SER A 53 10.48 -5.88 -0.21
CA SER A 53 10.02 -7.17 -0.76
C SER A 53 8.53 -7.17 -1.05
N ARG A 54 8.11 -8.09 -1.93
CA ARG A 54 6.69 -8.42 -2.12
C ARG A 54 6.09 -9.07 -0.89
N ASP A 55 6.89 -9.85 -0.17
CA ASP A 55 6.46 -10.54 1.06
C ASP A 55 6.01 -9.53 2.12
N ASP A 56 6.63 -8.35 2.15
CA ASP A 56 6.30 -7.26 3.08
C ASP A 56 4.88 -6.69 2.87
N VAL A 57 4.29 -6.87 1.68
CA VAL A 57 2.94 -6.36 1.34
C VAL A 57 1.95 -7.49 1.02
N GLU A 58 2.35 -8.75 1.22
CA GLU A 58 1.51 -9.93 0.97
C GLU A 58 0.30 -9.97 1.90
N TRP A 59 0.44 -9.52 3.15
CA TRP A 59 -0.68 -9.43 4.09
C TRP A 59 -1.77 -8.49 3.56
N LEU A 60 -1.38 -7.27 3.14
CA LEU A 60 -2.28 -6.28 2.58
C LEU A 60 -2.96 -6.82 1.31
N ARG A 61 -2.17 -7.44 0.41
CA ARG A 61 -2.67 -8.09 -0.80
C ARG A 61 -3.72 -9.16 -0.47
N SER A 62 -3.41 -10.06 0.46
CA SER A 62 -4.32 -11.13 0.87
C SER A 62 -5.65 -10.56 1.37
N ARG A 63 -5.59 -9.47 2.16
CA ARG A 63 -6.80 -8.83 2.67
C ARG A 63 -7.62 -8.13 1.58
N ILE A 64 -6.99 -7.53 0.58
CA ILE A 64 -7.65 -6.96 -0.61
C ILE A 64 -8.44 -8.05 -1.37
N PHE A 65 -7.87 -9.25 -1.51
CA PHE A 65 -8.52 -10.39 -2.16
C PHE A 65 -9.71 -10.91 -1.33
N GLU A 66 -9.52 -11.12 -0.02
CA GLU A 66 -10.57 -11.58 0.89
C GLU A 66 -11.78 -10.64 0.92
N LEU A 67 -11.53 -9.33 0.89
CA LEU A 67 -12.57 -8.30 0.86
C LEU A 67 -13.21 -8.12 -0.52
N ARG A 68 -12.71 -8.77 -1.57
CA ARG A 68 -13.14 -8.61 -2.97
C ARG A 68 -13.07 -7.17 -3.47
N ILE A 69 -12.04 -6.42 -3.06
CA ILE A 69 -11.82 -5.02 -3.43
C ILE A 69 -10.66 -4.84 -4.42
N ILE A 70 -10.35 -5.87 -5.21
CA ILE A 70 -9.24 -5.86 -6.18
C ILE A 70 -9.42 -4.73 -7.19
N ASP A 71 -10.60 -4.61 -7.82
CA ASP A 71 -10.85 -3.61 -8.87
C ASP A 71 -10.81 -2.18 -8.34
N ALA A 72 -11.35 -1.95 -7.14
CA ALA A 72 -11.29 -0.64 -6.48
C ALA A 72 -9.83 -0.24 -6.18
N THR A 73 -9.06 -1.17 -5.60
CA THR A 73 -7.63 -0.97 -5.34
C THR A 73 -6.85 -0.72 -6.62
N ARG A 74 -7.10 -1.53 -7.67
CA ARG A 74 -6.47 -1.41 -8.99
C ARG A 74 -6.72 -0.03 -9.59
N SER A 75 -7.97 0.42 -9.55
CA SER A 75 -8.37 1.72 -10.08
C SER A 75 -7.64 2.87 -9.39
N ARG A 76 -7.50 2.82 -8.06
CA ARG A 76 -6.73 3.82 -7.29
C ARG A 76 -5.25 3.81 -7.63
N LEU A 77 -4.62 2.64 -7.70
CA LEU A 77 -3.23 2.51 -8.12
C LEU A 77 -3.01 3.05 -9.54
N GLN A 78 -3.92 2.76 -10.47
CA GLN A 78 -3.85 3.24 -11.84
C GLN A 78 -3.99 4.77 -11.93
N ALA A 79 -4.94 5.35 -11.20
CA ALA A 79 -5.13 6.80 -11.14
C ALA A 79 -3.92 7.54 -10.57
N ASN A 80 -3.16 6.88 -9.69
CA ASN A 80 -2.00 7.43 -9.00
C ASN A 80 -0.64 7.08 -9.62
N VAL A 81 -0.59 6.49 -10.83
CA VAL A 81 0.69 6.22 -11.51
C VAL A 81 1.41 7.52 -11.85
N ARG A 82 2.69 7.60 -11.46
CA ARG A 82 3.61 8.68 -11.82
C ARG A 82 4.96 8.06 -12.18
N GLY A 83 5.27 7.94 -13.47
CA GLY A 83 6.47 7.26 -13.94
C GLY A 83 6.51 5.79 -13.50
N ALA A 84 7.59 5.36 -12.84
CA ALA A 84 7.74 4.00 -12.30
C ALA A 84 7.29 3.88 -10.83
N SER A 85 6.32 4.69 -10.41
CA SER A 85 5.72 4.60 -9.07
C SER A 85 4.21 4.75 -9.10
N THR A 86 3.57 4.29 -8.04
CA THR A 86 2.14 4.49 -7.73
C THR A 86 1.97 4.55 -6.22
N ARG A 87 0.79 4.94 -5.74
CA ARG A 87 0.46 4.98 -4.31
C ARG A 87 -0.96 4.55 -4.00
N LEU A 88 -1.17 4.17 -2.75
CA LEU A 88 -2.48 4.00 -2.12
C LEU A 88 -2.58 4.87 -0.88
N LEU A 89 -3.79 5.32 -0.57
CA LEU A 89 -4.15 5.86 0.73
C LEU A 89 -5.04 4.86 1.46
N LEU A 90 -4.65 4.49 2.67
CA LEU A 90 -5.40 3.59 3.55
C LEU A 90 -5.94 4.38 4.74
N ASP A 91 -7.18 4.13 5.12
CA ASP A 91 -7.78 4.83 6.25
C ASP A 91 -7.07 4.46 7.56
N LYS A 92 -6.52 5.48 8.23
CA LYS A 92 -5.72 5.32 9.44
C LYS A 92 -6.53 4.73 10.61
N GLN A 93 -7.80 5.09 10.72
CA GLN A 93 -8.67 4.65 11.81
C GLN A 93 -9.13 3.20 11.57
N ALA A 94 -9.44 2.82 10.34
CA ALA A 94 -9.73 1.43 9.99
C ALA A 94 -8.50 0.53 10.24
N ALA A 95 -7.31 1.03 9.90
CA ALA A 95 -6.04 0.34 10.10
C ALA A 95 -5.74 0.04 11.58
N LEU A 96 -6.07 0.96 12.50
CA LEU A 96 -5.95 0.75 13.94
C LEU A 96 -6.69 -0.52 14.43
N PHE A 97 -7.79 -0.87 13.76
CA PHE A 97 -8.57 -2.08 14.06
C PHE A 97 -8.27 -3.26 13.12
N GLY A 98 -7.14 -3.23 12.41
CA GLY A 98 -6.72 -4.30 11.50
C GLY A 98 -7.57 -4.42 10.24
N ARG A 99 -8.26 -3.35 9.83
CA ARG A 99 -9.13 -3.35 8.66
C ARG A 99 -8.49 -2.59 7.51
N VAL A 100 -8.53 -3.19 6.32
CA VAL A 100 -8.13 -2.53 5.08
C VAL A 100 -9.32 -1.75 4.53
N ARG A 101 -9.17 -0.43 4.42
CA ARG A 101 -10.09 0.46 3.72
C ARG A 101 -9.28 1.36 2.79
N ILE A 102 -9.46 1.18 1.50
CA ILE A 102 -8.88 2.05 0.48
C ILE A 102 -9.64 3.39 0.52
N VAL A 103 -8.91 4.50 0.50
CA VAL A 103 -9.47 5.85 0.43
C VAL A 103 -9.44 6.32 -1.02
N ASP A 104 -10.56 6.86 -1.50
CA ASP A 104 -10.60 7.55 -2.78
C ASP A 104 -10.04 8.97 -2.63
N ASP A 105 -8.77 9.17 -3.01
CA ASP A 105 -8.08 10.46 -2.86
C ASP A 105 -8.59 11.59 -3.78
N SER A 106 -9.54 11.30 -4.67
CA SER A 106 -10.27 12.33 -5.45
C SER A 106 -11.56 12.81 -4.79
N GLU A 107 -12.14 12.02 -3.88
CA GLU A 107 -13.48 12.26 -3.32
C GLU A 107 -13.49 12.32 -1.78
N GLU A 108 -12.48 11.74 -1.13
CA GLU A 108 -12.42 11.56 0.31
C GLU A 108 -11.20 12.24 0.92
N SER A 109 -11.41 12.84 2.09
CA SER A 109 -10.35 13.33 2.96
C SER A 109 -10.67 12.97 4.41
N PRO A 110 -10.27 11.78 4.88
CA PRO A 110 -10.50 11.37 6.26
C PRO A 110 -9.93 12.42 7.25
N PRO A 111 -10.69 12.83 8.28
CA PRO A 111 -10.33 13.97 9.14
C PRO A 111 -9.06 13.72 9.95
N LEU A 112 -8.75 12.45 10.24
CA LEU A 112 -7.52 12.03 10.91
C LEU A 112 -6.47 11.52 9.93
N GLY A 113 -6.58 11.87 8.65
CA GLY A 113 -5.61 11.51 7.63
C GLY A 113 -5.57 10.01 7.30
N CYS A 114 -4.56 9.66 6.49
CA CYS A 114 -4.38 8.32 5.94
C CYS A 114 -2.99 7.78 6.29
N ILE A 115 -2.83 6.46 6.09
CA ILE A 115 -1.53 5.84 5.87
C ILE A 115 -1.28 5.90 4.36
N GLU A 116 -0.29 6.66 3.92
CA GLU A 116 0.13 6.67 2.52
C GLU A 116 1.12 5.53 2.28
N VAL A 117 0.90 4.77 1.21
CA VAL A 117 1.72 3.63 0.79
C VAL A 117 2.19 3.87 -0.63
N SER A 118 3.45 4.28 -0.77
CA SER A 118 4.07 4.63 -2.04
C SER A 118 4.95 3.48 -2.54
N PHE A 119 4.58 2.90 -3.68
CA PHE A 119 5.34 1.84 -4.34
C PHE A 119 6.23 2.43 -5.43
N ARG A 120 7.56 2.30 -5.29
CA ARG A 120 8.55 2.82 -6.23
C ARG A 120 9.36 1.70 -6.86
N PHE A 121 9.58 1.80 -8.17
CA PHE A 121 10.33 0.83 -8.94
C PHE A 121 11.45 1.52 -9.71
N ASN A 122 12.56 0.81 -9.90
CA ASN A 122 13.65 1.29 -10.74
C ASN A 122 13.32 1.31 -12.25
N ARG A 123 12.24 0.63 -12.67
CA ARG A 123 11.79 0.52 -14.06
C ARG A 123 10.27 0.43 -14.13
N LEU A 124 9.67 0.99 -15.19
CA LEU A 124 8.23 0.90 -15.45
C LEU A 124 7.74 -0.55 -15.55
N SER A 125 8.52 -1.44 -16.18
CA SER A 125 8.19 -2.87 -16.27
C SER A 125 8.07 -3.53 -14.89
N GLY A 126 8.82 -3.05 -13.88
CA GLY A 126 8.70 -3.52 -12.51
C GLY A 126 7.37 -3.15 -11.87
N LEU A 127 6.89 -1.93 -12.13
CA LEU A 127 5.57 -1.48 -11.71
C LEU A 127 4.47 -2.31 -12.40
N GLU A 128 4.55 -2.52 -13.71
CA GLU A 128 3.58 -3.32 -14.46
C GLU A 128 3.49 -4.76 -13.94
N ASP A 129 4.64 -5.40 -13.70
CA ASP A 129 4.73 -6.75 -13.12
C ASP A 129 4.22 -6.81 -11.67
N PHE A 130 4.38 -5.73 -10.90
CA PHE A 130 3.80 -5.61 -9.57
C PHE A 130 2.29 -5.46 -9.65
N MET A 131 1.77 -4.58 -10.51
CA MET A 131 0.34 -4.35 -10.70
C MET A 131 -0.40 -5.62 -11.12
N ARG A 132 0.18 -6.43 -12.02
CA ARG A 132 -0.38 -7.73 -12.41
C ARG A 132 -0.45 -8.72 -11.24
N TRP A 133 0.49 -8.66 -10.31
CA TRP A 133 0.52 -9.57 -9.16
C TRP A 133 -0.33 -9.07 -7.98
N PHE A 134 -0.25 -7.77 -7.66
CA PHE A 134 -0.88 -7.16 -6.50
C PHE A 134 -2.38 -6.92 -6.71
N THR A 135 -2.77 -6.46 -7.90
CA THR A 135 -4.16 -6.21 -8.27
C THR A 135 -4.42 -6.70 -9.70
N PRO A 136 -4.39 -8.02 -9.95
CA PRO A 136 -4.61 -8.56 -11.29
C PRO A 136 -5.97 -8.11 -11.86
N PRO A 137 -6.12 -8.05 -13.20
CA PRO A 137 -7.43 -7.87 -13.82
C PRO A 137 -8.42 -8.91 -13.31
N THR A 138 -9.67 -8.49 -13.10
CA THR A 138 -10.75 -9.41 -12.73
C THR A 138 -11.94 -9.26 -13.67
N GLU A 139 -12.66 -10.35 -13.86
CA GLU A 139 -13.96 -10.40 -14.54
C GLU A 139 -14.96 -11.08 -13.60
N ASN A 140 -16.10 -10.43 -13.35
CA ASN A 140 -17.11 -10.90 -12.38
C ASN A 140 -16.52 -11.23 -10.98
N GLY A 141 -15.49 -10.49 -10.55
CA GLY A 141 -14.81 -10.70 -9.27
C GLY A 141 -13.82 -11.88 -9.24
N HIS A 142 -13.52 -12.48 -10.39
CA HIS A 142 -12.54 -13.56 -10.53
C HIS A 142 -11.32 -13.08 -11.31
N VAL A 143 -10.12 -13.42 -10.84
CA VAL A 143 -8.87 -13.07 -11.53
C VAL A 143 -8.85 -13.72 -12.93
N VAL A 144 -8.59 -12.90 -13.94
CA VAL A 144 -8.37 -13.33 -15.33
C VAL A 144 -6.92 -13.05 -15.73
N ASP A 145 -6.34 -13.96 -16.51
CA ASP A 145 -4.94 -13.89 -17.00
C ASP A 145 -4.86 -13.10 -18.31
#